data_AF-A0A9P5VM69-F1
#
_entry.id   AF-A0A9P5VM69-F1
#
_cell.length_a   1.000
_cell.length_b   1.000
_cell.length_c   1.000
_cell.angle_alpha   90.00
_cell.angle_beta   90.00
_cell.angle_gamma   90.00
#
_symmetry.space_group_name_H-M   'P 1'
#
loop_
_entity.id
_entity.type
_entity.pdbx_description
1 polymer ?
#
loop_
_entity_poly.entity_id
_entity_poly.type
_entity_poly.pdbx_seq_one_letter_code
_entity_poly.pdbx_strand_id
1 'polypeptide(L)' 'MHSKLDLHKHITCEDLIVQLDQCHQESILNRYLGRCNKLKLAMNDCLQAEFDHNRKLHFEKAKEKRRKLEEAWKGMDE' A
#
# COMPACT_ATOMS: atom_id res chain seq x y z
N MET A 1 0.77 -16.11 0.01
CA MET A 1 1.41 -15.72 -1.26
C MET A 1 0.59 -14.58 -1.81
N HIS A 2 1.17 -13.40 -2.03
CA HIS A 2 0.46 -12.31 -2.67
C HIS A 2 0.48 -12.52 -4.19
N SER A 3 -0.55 -12.05 -4.89
CA SER A 3 -0.53 -11.92 -6.35
C SER A 3 0.55 -10.92 -6.74
N LYS A 4 1.11 -11.03 -7.95
CA LYS A 4 2.18 -10.12 -8.42
C LYS A 4 1.71 -8.67 -8.22
N LEU A 5 2.44 -7.93 -7.38
CA LEU A 5 2.12 -6.54 -7.08
C LEU A 5 2.44 -5.70 -8.33
N ASP A 6 1.60 -4.73 -8.59
CA ASP A 6 1.80 -3.82 -9.71
C ASP A 6 2.81 -2.77 -9.32
N LEU A 7 4.02 -2.85 -9.87
CA LEU A 7 5.18 -2.02 -9.48
C LEU A 7 4.85 -0.52 -9.53
N HIS A 8 4.07 -0.09 -10.54
CA HIS A 8 3.72 1.32 -10.69
C HIS A 8 2.86 1.87 -9.54
N LYS A 9 2.19 1.00 -8.77
CA LYS A 9 1.33 1.38 -7.65
C LYS A 9 2.08 1.43 -6.32
N HIS A 10 3.24 0.78 -6.24
CA HIS A 10 3.98 0.54 -5.01
C HIS A 10 5.45 0.99 -5.16
N ILE A 11 5.66 2.17 -5.73
CA ILE A 11 7.00 2.73 -6.03
C ILE A 11 7.88 2.76 -4.77
N THR A 12 7.27 3.01 -3.60
CA THR A 12 7.99 3.06 -2.31
C THR A 12 8.50 1.70 -1.82
N CYS A 13 7.92 0.60 -2.32
CA CYS A 13 8.25 -0.77 -1.92
C CYS A 13 8.88 -1.58 -3.07
N GLU A 14 9.25 -0.94 -4.19
CA GLU A 14 9.74 -1.59 -5.40
C GLU A 14 10.92 -2.53 -5.12
N ASP A 15 11.92 -2.06 -4.38
CA ASP A 15 13.12 -2.85 -4.06
C ASP A 15 12.79 -4.15 -3.31
N LEU A 16 11.83 -4.11 -2.39
CA LEU A 16 11.39 -5.28 -1.63
C LEU A 16 10.59 -6.25 -2.50
N ILE A 17 9.77 -5.72 -3.42
CA ILE A 17 9.02 -6.53 -4.38
C ILE A 17 9.99 -7.28 -5.30
N VAL A 18 11.00 -6.58 -5.85
CA VAL A 18 12.01 -7.17 -6.72
C VAL A 18 12.81 -8.24 -5.99
N GLN A 19 13.28 -7.97 -4.78
CA GLN A 19 14.02 -8.95 -3.97
C GLN A 19 13.19 -10.19 -3.63
N LEU A 20 11.91 -10.00 -3.27
CA LEU A 20 11.03 -11.12 -2.96
C LEU A 20 10.72 -11.95 -4.22
N ASP A 21 10.55 -11.31 -5.38
CA ASP A 21 10.35 -12.01 -6.65
C ASP A 21 11.60 -12.81 -7.02
N GLN A 22 12.79 -12.22 -6.91
CA GLN A 22 14.06 -12.93 -7.10
C GLN A 22 14.18 -14.16 -6.19
N CYS A 23 13.88 -14.03 -4.90
CA CYS A 23 13.91 -15.16 -3.97
C CYS A 23 12.95 -16.30 -4.37
N HIS A 24 11.78 -15.95 -4.92
CA HIS A 24 10.82 -16.93 -5.45
C HIS A 24 11.29 -17.56 -6.78
N GLN A 25 11.99 -16.82 -7.63
CA GLN A 25 12.53 -17.31 -8.91
C GLN A 25 13.74 -18.23 -8.72
N GLU A 26 14.57 -17.99 -7.70
CA GLU A 26 15.76 -18.81 -7.43
C GLU A 26 15.45 -20.28 -7.16
N SER A 27 14.39 -20.56 -6.39
CA SER A 27 13.97 -21.93 -6.14
C SER A 27 12.55 -21.98 -5.59
N ILE A 28 11.74 -22.86 -6.17
CA ILE A 28 10.42 -23.21 -5.66
C ILE A 28 10.52 -23.71 -4.20
N LEU A 29 11.61 -24.38 -3.82
CA LEU A 29 11.82 -24.83 -2.43
C LEU A 29 12.01 -23.67 -1.45
N ASN A 30 12.66 -22.57 -1.87
CA ASN A 30 12.81 -21.38 -1.01
C ASN A 30 11.44 -20.79 -0.65
N ARG A 31 10.50 -20.86 -1.61
CA ARG A 31 9.12 -20.42 -1.46
C ARG A 31 8.33 -21.32 -0.49
N TYR A 32 8.48 -22.64 -0.57
CA TYR A 32 7.74 -23.58 0.29
C TYR A 32 8.33 -23.74 1.69
N LEU A 33 9.65 -23.69 1.82
CA LEU A 33 10.35 -23.88 3.11
C LEU A 33 10.47 -22.58 3.93
N GLY A 34 9.93 -21.46 3.42
CA GLY A 34 9.92 -20.19 4.14
C GLY A 34 11.25 -19.45 4.17
N ARG A 35 12.20 -19.77 3.29
CA ARG A 35 13.49 -19.04 3.20
C ARG A 35 13.29 -17.57 2.83
N CYS A 36 12.25 -17.25 2.06
CA CYS A 36 11.91 -15.87 1.69
C CYS A 36 11.09 -15.11 2.77
N ASN A 37 10.85 -15.69 3.95
CA ASN A 37 9.94 -15.09 4.94
C ASN A 37 10.42 -13.74 5.48
N LYS A 38 11.73 -13.53 5.63
CA LYS A 38 12.28 -12.23 6.07
C LYS A 38 11.95 -11.11 5.08
N LEU A 39 12.17 -11.37 3.78
CA LEU A 39 11.82 -10.44 2.70
C LEU A 39 10.31 -10.19 2.65
N LYS A 40 9.52 -11.25 2.83
CA LYS A 40 8.05 -11.15 2.89
C LYS A 40 7.58 -10.28 4.05
N LEU A 41 8.17 -10.39 5.23
CA LEU A 41 7.84 -9.56 6.39
C LEU A 41 8.17 -8.09 6.10
N ALA A 42 9.38 -7.80 5.62
CA ALA A 42 9.79 -6.45 5.25
C ALA A 42 8.85 -5.82 4.19
N MET A 43 8.47 -6.60 3.17
CA MET A 43 7.52 -6.16 2.15
C MET A 43 6.15 -5.86 2.76
N ASN A 44 5.64 -6.71 3.65
CA ASN A 44 4.36 -6.47 4.33
C ASN A 44 4.39 -5.18 5.16
N ASP A 45 5.48 -4.93 5.89
CA ASP A 45 5.63 -3.73 6.70
C ASP A 45 5.66 -2.47 5.82
N CYS A 46 6.34 -2.53 4.67
CA CYS A 46 6.36 -1.44 3.69
C CYS A 46 4.95 -1.14 3.13
N LEU A 47 4.23 -2.17 2.68
CA LEU A 47 2.88 -2.02 2.15
C LEU A 47 1.89 -1.50 3.21
N GLN A 48 2.07 -1.91 4.46
CA GLN A 48 1.27 -1.42 5.57
C GLN A 48 1.51 0.08 5.80
N ALA A 49 2.77 0.52 5.77
CA ALA A 49 3.11 1.93 5.90
C ALA A 49 2.53 2.78 4.75
N GLU A 50 2.62 2.28 3.51
CA GLU A 50 2.01 2.93 2.34
C GLU A 50 0.49 3.03 2.46
N PHE A 51 -0.16 1.94 2.91
CA PHE A 51 -1.60 1.92 3.15
C PHE A 51 -2.01 2.95 4.21
N ASP A 52 -1.27 3.03 5.32
CA ASP A 52 -1.55 3.98 6.39
C ASP A 52 -1.37 5.43 5.93
N HIS A 53 -0.34 5.71 5.12
CA HIS A 53 -0.13 7.02 4.51
C HIS A 53 -1.29 7.41 3.59
N ASN A 54 -1.66 6.53 2.66
CA ASN A 54 -2.76 6.78 1.74
C ASN A 54 -4.09 6.93 2.46
N ARG A 55 -4.35 6.11 3.50
CA ARG A 55 -5.54 6.24 4.34
C ARG A 55 -5.64 7.62 4.97
N LYS A 56 -4.53 8.16 5.51
CA LYS A 56 -4.49 9.52 6.08
C LYS A 56 -4.79 10.58 5.02
N LEU A 57 -4.15 10.49 3.85
CA LEU A 57 -4.40 11.44 2.74
C LEU A 57 -5.86 11.41 2.26
N HIS A 58 -6.45 10.23 2.13
CA HIS A 58 -7.85 10.09 1.74
C HIS A 58 -8.80 10.63 2.80
N PHE A 59 -8.49 10.42 4.09
CA PHE A 59 -9.25 10.96 5.20
C PHE A 59 -9.26 12.50 5.18
N GLU A 60 -8.09 13.14 5.05
CA GLU A 60 -8.01 14.60 4.99
C GLU A 60 -8.75 15.17 3.77
N LYS A 61 -8.60 14.54 2.60
CA LYS A 61 -9.34 14.93 1.38
C LYS A 61 -10.85 14.78 1.56
N ALA A 62 -11.31 13.71 2.21
CA ALA A 62 -12.73 13.49 2.48
C ALA A 62 -13.28 14.53 3.45
N LYS A 63 -12.52 14.86 4.51
CA LYS A 63 -12.86 15.89 5.50
C LYS A 63 -12.96 17.27 4.84
N GLU A 64 -12.01 17.63 3.98
CA GLU A 64 -12.05 18.90 3.25
C GLU A 64 -13.26 18.99 2.31
N LYS A 65 -13.54 17.92 1.55
CA LYS A 65 -14.73 17.86 0.70
C LYS A 65 -16.02 18.02 1.49
N ARG A 66 -16.12 17.35 2.65
CA ARG A 66 -17.26 17.46 3.55
C ARG A 66 -17.44 18.89 4.04
N ARG A 67 -16.37 19.55 4.49
CA ARG A 67 -16.41 20.95 4.93
C ARG A 67 -16.92 21.88 3.82
N LYS A 68 -16.43 21.74 2.60
CA LYS A 68 -16.89 22.54 1.44
C LYS A 68 -18.37 22.32 1.13
N LEU A 69 -18.85 21.08 1.25
CA LEU A 69 -20.27 20.77 1.06
C LEU A 69 -21.12 21.41 2.16
N GLU A 70 -20.71 21.30 3.43
CA GLU A 70 -21.43 21.91 4.55
C GLU A 70 -21.45 23.44 4.47
N GLU A 71 -20.36 24.08 4.05
CA GLU A 71 -20.29 25.53 3.79
C GLU A 71 -21.23 25.95 2.64
N ALA A 72 -21.24 25.19 1.53
CA ALA A 72 -22.13 25.46 0.40
C ALA A 72 -23.61 25.29 0.75
N TRP A 73 -23.96 24.29 1.56
CA TRP A 73 -25.34 24.04 1.97
C TRP A 73 -25.87 25.14 2.90
N LYS A 74 -25.05 25.63 3.84
CA LYS A 74 -25.45 26.75 4.71
C LYS A 74 -25.76 28.04 3.95
N GLY A 75 -25.01 28.33 2.88
CA GLY A 75 -25.26 29.50 2.04
C GLY A 75 -26.48 29.38 1.10
N MET A 76 -27.15 28.22 1.08
CA MET A 76 -28.40 28.01 0.33
C MET A 76 -29.65 28.10 1.21
N ASP A 77 -29.50 27.96 2.53
CA ASP A 77 -30.60 28.04 3.51
C ASP A 77 -30.79 29.48 4.08
N GLU A 78 -29.90 30.42 3.76
CA GLU A 78 -30.06 31.89 3.94
C GLU A 78 -30.59 32.55 2.67
#